data_AF-A0A367S088-F1
#
_entry.id   AF-A0A367S088-F1
#
_cell.length_a   1.000
_cell.length_b   1.000
_cell.length_c   1.000
_cell.angle_alpha   90.00
_cell.angle_beta   90.00
_cell.angle_gamma   90.00
#
_symmetry.space_group_name_H-M   'P 1'
#
loop_
_entity.id
_entity.type
_entity.pdbx_description
1 polymer ?
#
loop_
_entity_poly.entity_id
_entity_poly.type
_entity_poly.pdbx_seq_one_letter_code
_entity_poly.pdbx_strand_id
1 'polypeptide(L)'
;MGICIEDIENLLIKGEWTKADIETEKLIFSFCNSGKNLWLTPEDIDLIPLDTLARLEMLWTTYSQGRFGFQVQEQVHNRVRAELNNNPRDSIKQIISNVLYGNNDSMSNKEALMVPYFFGVEVGWIEGHPMDSLGAYGREKNYEELTFNLSAPVGHLPCKTWWTLNNQAKRISIEALFKKYGILGMSGCIVKYSCSVKLHFFKRVRIANQRFSKI
;
A
#
# COMPACT_ATOMS: atom_id res chain seq x y z
N MET A 1 -23.75 -15.64 -5.82
CA MET A 1 -23.84 -14.83 -4.59
C MET A 1 -22.88 -13.67 -4.76
N GLY A 2 -23.36 -12.44 -4.55
CA GLY A 2 -22.51 -11.24 -4.58
C GLY A 2 -21.67 -11.16 -3.32
N ILE A 3 -20.45 -10.64 -3.45
CA ILE A 3 -19.52 -10.43 -2.33
C ILE A 3 -20.15 -9.43 -1.35
N CYS A 4 -20.30 -9.80 -0.08
CA CYS A 4 -20.75 -8.88 0.96
C CYS A 4 -19.73 -8.78 2.10
N ILE A 5 -19.81 -7.69 2.86
CA ILE A 5 -18.87 -7.40 3.94
C ILE A 5 -19.05 -8.36 5.14
N GLU A 6 -20.23 -8.96 5.28
CA GLU A 6 -20.52 -10.02 6.25
C GLU A 6 -19.70 -11.29 6.00
N ASP A 7 -19.39 -11.61 4.74
CA ASP A 7 -18.51 -12.74 4.42
C ASP A 7 -17.09 -12.49 4.94
N ILE A 8 -16.58 -11.26 4.78
CA ILE A 8 -15.27 -10.86 5.30
C ILE A 8 -15.25 -10.94 6.82
N GLU A 9 -16.29 -10.44 7.49
CA GLU A 9 -16.44 -10.55 8.95
C GLU A 9 -16.38 -12.01 9.43
N ASN A 10 -17.15 -12.89 8.80
CA ASN A 10 -17.16 -14.32 9.14
C ASN A 10 -15.80 -14.99 8.94
N LEU A 11 -15.06 -14.61 7.89
CA LEU A 11 -13.72 -15.12 7.63
C LEU A 11 -12.72 -14.63 8.68
N LEU A 12 -12.80 -13.36 9.09
CA LEU A 12 -11.95 -12.78 10.13
C LEU A 12 -12.22 -13.42 11.50
N ILE A 13 -13.48 -13.65 11.88
CA ILE A 13 -13.87 -14.37 13.11
C ILE A 13 -13.22 -15.76 13.16
N LYS A 14 -13.18 -16.46 12.04
CA LYS A 14 -12.60 -17.80 11.92
C LYS A 14 -11.06 -17.79 11.81
N GLY A 15 -10.43 -16.63 11.72
CA GLY A 15 -8.99 -16.51 11.46
C GLY A 15 -8.58 -16.98 10.06
N GLU A 16 -9.50 -16.97 9.08
CA GLU A 16 -9.22 -17.31 7.69
C GLU A 16 -8.63 -16.10 6.93
N TRP A 17 -7.51 -15.58 7.44
CA TRP A 17 -6.90 -14.30 7.04
C TRP A 17 -6.63 -14.18 5.54
N THR A 18 -6.13 -15.24 4.89
CA THR A 18 -5.88 -15.24 3.43
C THR A 18 -7.17 -15.03 2.64
N LYS A 19 -8.26 -15.69 3.03
CA LYS A 19 -9.54 -15.55 2.34
C LYS A 19 -10.15 -14.18 2.62
N ALA A 20 -10.08 -13.70 3.86
CA ALA A 20 -10.55 -12.36 4.22
C ALA A 20 -9.83 -11.27 3.41
N ASP A 21 -8.52 -11.42 3.20
CA ASP A 21 -7.71 -10.50 2.38
C ASP A 21 -8.13 -10.50 0.90
N ILE A 22 -8.37 -11.69 0.33
CA ILE A 22 -8.87 -11.84 -1.04
C ILE A 22 -10.27 -11.24 -1.20
N GLU A 23 -11.20 -11.53 -0.28
CA GLU A 23 -12.56 -10.99 -0.35
C GLU A 23 -12.60 -9.48 -0.08
N THR A 24 -11.70 -8.95 0.76
CA THR A 24 -11.51 -7.50 0.95
C THR A 24 -11.13 -6.83 -0.35
N GLU A 25 -10.17 -7.40 -1.09
CA GLU A 25 -9.84 -6.91 -2.43
C GLU A 25 -11.05 -6.94 -3.35
N LYS A 26 -11.71 -8.09 -3.49
CA LYS A 26 -12.84 -8.23 -4.41
C LYS A 26 -13.97 -7.25 -4.09
N LEU A 27 -14.25 -7.02 -2.80
CA LEU A 27 -15.24 -6.04 -2.37
C LEU A 27 -14.83 -4.62 -2.80
N ILE A 28 -13.58 -4.21 -2.54
CA ILE A 28 -13.06 -2.90 -2.96
C ILE A 28 -13.18 -2.75 -4.49
N PHE A 29 -12.72 -3.75 -5.24
CA PHE A 29 -12.74 -3.74 -6.70
C PHE A 29 -14.17 -3.81 -7.27
N SER A 30 -15.16 -4.33 -6.54
CA SER A 30 -16.56 -4.33 -7.00
C SER A 30 -17.14 -2.92 -7.17
N PHE A 31 -16.61 -1.93 -6.45
CA PHE A 31 -16.99 -0.52 -6.60
C PHE A 31 -16.17 0.21 -7.67
N CYS A 32 -15.04 -0.38 -8.08
CA CYS A 32 -14.05 0.27 -8.94
C CYS A 32 -14.12 -0.30 -10.36
N ASN A 33 -14.50 0.55 -11.31
CA ASN A 33 -14.50 0.33 -12.77
C ASN A 33 -14.96 -1.05 -13.30
N SER A 34 -16.25 -1.10 -13.58
CA SER A 34 -16.91 -2.02 -14.51
C SER A 34 -16.60 -1.70 -16.00
N GLY A 35 -15.32 -1.79 -16.41
CA GLY A 35 -14.97 -2.14 -17.80
C GLY A 35 -14.17 -1.17 -18.70
N LYS A 36 -13.35 -0.24 -18.18
CA LYS A 36 -12.53 0.64 -19.07
C LYS A 36 -11.01 0.66 -18.82
N ASN A 37 -10.54 0.47 -17.59
CA ASN A 37 -9.12 0.42 -17.28
C ASN A 37 -8.77 -0.88 -16.54
N LEU A 38 -7.57 -1.41 -16.78
CA LEU A 38 -7.04 -2.60 -16.10
C LEU A 38 -6.40 -2.24 -14.74
N TRP A 39 -6.59 -1.03 -14.21
CA TRP A 39 -5.96 -0.53 -12.99
C TRP A 39 -6.87 0.43 -12.23
N LEU A 40 -6.78 0.45 -10.89
CA LEU A 40 -7.50 1.43 -10.07
C LEU A 40 -6.90 2.83 -10.22
N THR A 41 -7.74 3.83 -10.46
CA THR A 41 -7.36 5.24 -10.42
C THR A 41 -7.79 5.91 -9.11
N PRO A 42 -7.29 7.11 -8.79
CA PRO A 42 -7.84 7.90 -7.68
C PRO A 42 -9.36 8.10 -7.78
N GLU A 43 -9.87 8.25 -9.02
CA GLU A 43 -11.31 8.37 -9.27
C GLU A 43 -12.06 7.07 -8.92
N ASP A 44 -11.47 5.90 -9.15
CA ASP A 44 -12.04 4.62 -8.75
C ASP A 44 -12.14 4.48 -7.21
N ILE A 45 -11.12 4.96 -6.49
CA ILE A 45 -11.14 4.98 -5.01
C ILE A 45 -12.29 5.86 -4.50
N ASP A 46 -12.62 6.94 -5.21
CA ASP A 46 -13.69 7.84 -4.81
C ASP A 46 -15.08 7.20 -4.90
N LEU A 47 -15.24 6.16 -5.71
CA LEU A 47 -16.49 5.39 -5.85
C LEU A 47 -16.77 4.45 -4.67
N ILE A 48 -15.76 4.11 -3.88
CA ILE A 48 -15.94 3.20 -2.74
C ILE A 48 -16.77 3.93 -1.67
N PRO A 49 -17.87 3.36 -1.16
CA PRO A 49 -18.66 4.02 -0.11
C PRO A 49 -17.85 4.21 1.18
N LEU A 50 -18.02 5.35 1.85
CA LEU A 50 -17.33 5.62 3.12
C LEU A 50 -17.73 4.63 4.21
N ASP A 51 -19.00 4.24 4.28
CA ASP A 51 -19.48 3.27 5.27
C ASP A 51 -18.84 1.89 5.08
N THR A 52 -18.61 1.49 3.82
CA THR A 52 -17.86 0.27 3.48
C THR A 52 -16.42 0.36 3.97
N LEU A 53 -15.73 1.49 3.73
CA LEU A 53 -14.34 1.68 4.19
C LEU A 53 -14.25 1.68 5.72
N ALA A 54 -15.16 2.37 6.41
CA ALA A 54 -15.21 2.40 7.87
C ALA A 54 -15.44 1.00 8.45
N ARG A 55 -16.38 0.24 7.86
CA ARG A 55 -16.69 -1.11 8.33
C ARG A 55 -15.55 -2.09 8.04
N LEU A 56 -14.88 -2.01 6.88
CA LEU A 56 -13.68 -2.79 6.60
C LEU A 56 -12.58 -2.51 7.63
N GLU A 57 -12.31 -1.22 7.91
CA GLU A 57 -11.29 -0.88 8.90
C GLU A 57 -11.64 -1.41 10.28
N MET A 58 -12.89 -1.24 10.72
CA MET A 58 -13.36 -1.72 12.01
C MET A 58 -13.15 -3.24 12.13
N LEU A 59 -13.55 -4.01 11.12
CA LEU A 59 -13.42 -5.47 11.13
C LEU A 59 -11.96 -5.91 11.22
N TRP A 60 -11.10 -5.37 10.34
CA TRP A 60 -9.67 -5.71 10.33
C TRP A 60 -9.00 -5.35 11.65
N THR A 61 -9.28 -4.16 12.19
CA THR A 61 -8.72 -3.70 13.47
C THR A 61 -9.21 -4.57 14.64
N THR A 62 -10.51 -4.86 14.70
CA THR A 62 -11.13 -5.59 15.82
C THR A 62 -10.58 -7.01 15.93
N TYR A 63 -10.66 -7.78 14.84
CA TYR A 63 -10.27 -9.19 14.88
C TYR A 63 -8.76 -9.40 14.90
N SER A 64 -7.97 -8.39 14.52
CA SER A 64 -6.50 -8.43 14.60
C SER A 64 -5.91 -7.87 15.89
N GLN A 65 -6.74 -7.47 16.86
CA GLN A 65 -6.29 -6.78 18.09
C GLN A 65 -5.50 -5.50 17.79
N GLY A 66 -5.96 -4.73 16.80
CA GLY A 66 -5.36 -3.47 16.38
C GLY A 66 -4.08 -3.59 15.55
N ARG A 67 -3.73 -4.80 15.09
CA ARG A 67 -2.47 -5.04 14.34
C ARG A 67 -2.60 -4.80 12.85
N PHE A 68 -3.78 -5.01 12.29
CA PHE A 68 -4.06 -4.97 10.85
C PHE A 68 -5.16 -3.93 10.56
N GLY A 69 -5.14 -3.40 9.35
CA GLY A 69 -6.02 -2.30 8.94
C GLY A 69 -5.29 -1.30 8.06
N PHE A 70 -6.04 -0.57 7.25
CA PHE A 70 -5.51 0.46 6.36
C PHE A 70 -5.08 1.71 7.13
N GLN A 71 -5.73 2.05 8.25
CA GLN A 71 -5.27 3.13 9.11
C GLN A 71 -3.97 2.75 9.83
N VAL A 72 -3.84 1.48 10.23
CA VAL A 72 -2.58 0.94 10.78
C VAL A 72 -1.46 1.05 9.74
N GLN A 73 -1.75 0.71 8.48
CA GLN A 73 -0.80 0.92 7.37
C GLN A 73 -0.45 2.40 7.16
N GLU A 74 -1.43 3.32 7.21
CA GLU A 74 -1.18 4.77 7.13
C GLU A 74 -0.23 5.23 8.24
N GLN A 75 -0.39 4.73 9.47
CA GLN A 75 0.50 5.04 10.59
C GLN A 75 1.93 4.56 10.36
N VAL A 76 2.11 3.31 9.94
CA VAL A 76 3.45 2.76 9.60
C VAL A 76 4.09 3.58 8.49
N HIS A 77 3.33 3.88 7.44
CA HIS A 77 3.80 4.69 6.32
C HIS A 77 4.25 6.09 6.76
N ASN A 78 3.47 6.77 7.60
CA ASN A 78 3.82 8.11 8.10
C ASN A 78 5.03 8.10 9.04
N ARG A 79 5.17 7.05 9.87
CA ARG A 79 6.36 6.85 10.70
C ARG A 79 7.61 6.71 9.85
N VAL A 80 7.59 5.81 8.85
CA VAL A 80 8.70 5.61 7.91
C VAL A 80 9.08 6.91 7.21
N ARG A 81 8.09 7.67 6.74
CA ARG A 81 8.33 8.98 6.12
C ARG A 81 9.01 9.96 7.09
N ALA A 82 8.53 10.04 8.33
CA ALA A 82 9.12 10.93 9.33
C ALA A 82 10.57 10.54 9.69
N GLU A 83 10.85 9.24 9.81
CA GLU A 83 12.20 8.70 10.08
C GLU A 83 13.19 8.97 8.93
N LEU A 84 12.71 8.95 7.69
CA LEU A 84 13.50 9.35 6.53
C LEU A 84 13.80 10.86 6.53
N ASN A 85 12.83 11.68 6.92
CA ASN A 85 12.98 13.14 6.93
C ASN A 85 13.85 13.64 8.09
N ASN A 86 13.76 13.01 9.26
CA ASN A 86 14.49 13.42 10.46
C ASN A 86 15.94 12.92 10.52
N ASN A 87 16.31 11.96 9.66
CA ASN A 87 17.66 11.40 9.64
C ASN A 87 18.27 11.36 8.23
N PRO A 88 18.47 12.54 7.57
CA PRO A 88 19.01 12.61 6.21
C PRO A 88 20.48 12.20 6.10
N ARG A 89 21.17 11.92 7.24
CA ARG A 89 22.59 11.55 7.32
C ARG A 89 22.87 10.09 7.70
N ASP A 90 21.87 9.20 7.72
CA ASP A 90 22.19 7.76 7.77
C ASP A 90 23.01 7.43 6.53
N SER A 91 24.26 7.02 6.73
CA SER A 91 25.22 6.75 5.66
C SER A 91 24.64 5.76 4.64
N ILE A 92 23.82 4.81 5.11
CA ILE A 92 23.10 3.83 4.28
C ILE A 92 22.04 4.52 3.40
N LYS A 93 21.27 5.49 3.90
CA LYS A 93 20.27 6.23 3.11
C LYS A 93 20.92 7.10 2.04
N GLN A 94 22.03 7.75 2.38
CA GLN A 94 22.83 8.55 1.45
C GLN A 94 23.50 7.66 0.38
N ILE A 95 24.05 6.52 0.78
CA ILE A 95 24.65 5.52 -0.13
C ILE A 95 23.59 4.95 -1.07
N ILE A 96 22.45 4.50 -0.55
CA ILE A 96 21.32 4.00 -1.35
C ILE A 96 20.89 5.05 -2.37
N SER A 97 20.66 6.28 -1.92
CA SER A 97 20.29 7.37 -2.82
C SER A 97 21.33 7.65 -3.91
N ASN A 98 22.62 7.64 -3.57
CA ASN A 98 23.68 8.00 -4.50
C ASN A 98 23.98 6.87 -5.50
N VAL A 99 23.98 5.62 -5.03
CA VAL A 99 24.22 4.41 -5.85
C VAL A 99 23.07 4.16 -6.81
N LEU A 100 21.82 4.36 -6.37
CA LEU A 100 20.66 4.10 -7.21
C LEU A 100 20.37 5.19 -8.24
N TYR A 101 20.55 6.46 -7.88
CA TYR A 101 19.89 7.56 -8.59
C TYR A 101 20.80 8.75 -8.90
N GLY A 102 22.06 8.72 -8.43
CA GLY A 102 23.03 9.78 -8.67
C GLY A 102 22.79 11.05 -7.85
N ASN A 103 23.80 11.92 -7.81
CA ASN A 103 23.80 13.10 -6.93
C ASN A 103 22.83 14.22 -7.37
N ASN A 104 22.27 14.15 -8.58
CA ASN A 104 21.52 15.25 -9.21
C ASN A 104 20.00 15.18 -9.02
N ASP A 105 19.47 14.12 -8.41
CA ASP A 105 18.03 13.94 -8.23
C ASP A 105 17.48 14.72 -7.03
N SER A 106 16.27 15.28 -7.15
CA SER A 106 15.66 16.08 -6.07
C SER A 106 15.33 15.23 -4.84
N MET A 107 15.37 15.83 -3.64
CA MET A 107 14.97 15.14 -2.40
C MET A 107 13.56 14.56 -2.47
N SER A 108 12.64 15.26 -3.15
CA SER A 108 11.27 14.77 -3.39
C SER A 108 11.21 13.51 -4.27
N ASN A 109 12.14 13.34 -5.22
CA ASN A 109 12.24 12.11 -6.01
C ASN A 109 12.76 10.94 -5.16
N LYS A 110 13.71 11.21 -4.25
CA LYS A 110 14.29 10.23 -3.33
C LYS A 110 13.25 9.73 -2.32
N GLU A 111 12.47 10.63 -1.70
CA GLU A 111 11.37 10.28 -0.79
C GLU A 111 10.31 9.39 -1.47
N ALA A 112 9.94 9.72 -2.71
CA ALA A 112 8.93 9.00 -3.47
C ALA A 112 9.29 7.53 -3.75
N LEU A 113 10.58 7.17 -3.65
CA LEU A 113 11.09 5.83 -3.91
C LEU A 113 11.51 5.09 -2.64
N MET A 114 12.05 5.81 -1.63
CA MET A 114 12.50 5.20 -0.39
C MET A 114 11.34 4.86 0.56
N VAL A 115 10.35 5.76 0.71
CA VAL A 115 9.21 5.53 1.63
C VAL A 115 8.49 4.22 1.31
N PRO A 116 8.16 3.89 0.04
CA PRO A 116 7.45 2.65 -0.29
C PRO A 116 8.27 1.39 0.00
N TYR A 117 9.59 1.45 -0.24
CA TYR A 117 10.50 0.34 0.05
C TYR A 117 10.55 0.06 1.56
N PHE A 118 10.87 1.07 2.37
CA PHE A 118 10.97 0.90 3.81
C PHE A 118 9.62 0.55 4.44
N PHE A 119 8.52 1.13 3.94
CA PHE A 119 7.18 0.71 4.32
C PHE A 119 6.97 -0.78 4.05
N GLY A 120 7.33 -1.27 2.84
CA GLY A 120 7.23 -2.69 2.47
C GLY A 120 8.07 -3.61 3.35
N VAL A 121 9.26 -3.17 3.79
CA VAL A 121 10.09 -3.90 4.77
C VAL A 121 9.38 -3.97 6.13
N GLU A 122 8.93 -2.83 6.66
CA GLU A 122 8.28 -2.72 7.97
C GLU A 122 7.00 -3.56 8.08
N VAL A 123 6.18 -3.55 7.03
CA VAL A 123 4.96 -4.38 6.99
C VAL A 123 5.25 -5.82 6.57
N GLY A 124 6.49 -6.20 6.26
CA GLY A 124 6.90 -7.58 5.97
C GLY A 124 6.55 -8.09 4.56
N TRP A 125 6.38 -7.20 3.59
CA TRP A 125 6.16 -7.53 2.18
C TRP A 125 7.46 -7.60 1.36
N ILE A 126 8.54 -7.00 1.86
CA ILE A 126 9.87 -7.05 1.28
C ILE A 126 10.80 -7.78 2.25
N GLU A 127 11.54 -8.76 1.74
CA GLU A 127 12.58 -9.47 2.47
C GLU A 127 13.96 -8.87 2.15
N GLY A 128 14.81 -8.73 3.17
CA GLY A 128 16.17 -8.23 3.02
C GLY A 128 16.36 -6.81 3.58
N HIS A 129 17.56 -6.55 4.09
CA HIS A 129 17.94 -5.25 4.62
C HIS A 129 18.18 -4.26 3.46
N PRO A 130 18.05 -2.93 3.69
CA PRO A 130 18.66 -1.93 2.82
C PRO A 130 20.16 -2.23 2.66
N MET A 131 20.50 -2.93 1.57
CA MET A 131 21.80 -3.57 1.28
C MET A 131 22.17 -4.73 2.21
N ASP A 132 22.16 -5.95 1.68
CA ASP A 132 23.10 -6.97 2.17
C ASP A 132 24.53 -6.57 1.76
N SER A 133 25.55 -7.26 2.28
CA SER A 133 26.97 -6.97 2.02
C SER A 133 27.37 -7.00 0.53
N LEU A 134 26.47 -7.40 -0.36
CA LEU A 134 26.66 -7.54 -1.81
C LEU A 134 25.92 -6.46 -2.61
N GLY A 135 25.22 -5.54 -1.93
CA GLY A 135 24.49 -4.44 -2.59
C GLY A 135 23.19 -4.87 -3.27
N ALA A 136 22.63 -6.02 -2.91
CA ALA A 136 21.36 -6.48 -3.46
C ALA A 136 20.17 -5.75 -2.80
N TYR A 137 19.18 -5.40 -3.62
CA TYR A 137 17.91 -4.87 -3.13
C TYR A 137 17.13 -5.94 -2.39
N GLY A 138 16.32 -5.51 -1.42
CA GLY A 138 15.33 -6.38 -0.81
C GLY A 138 14.41 -7.00 -1.88
N ARG A 139 14.07 -8.27 -1.70
CA ARG A 139 13.22 -9.06 -2.59
C ARG A 139 11.75 -8.85 -2.22
N GLU A 140 10.93 -8.42 -3.18
CA GLU A 140 9.47 -8.45 -3.01
C GLU A 140 9.03 -9.90 -2.80
N LYS A 141 8.30 -10.16 -1.72
CA LYS A 141 7.69 -11.47 -1.48
C LYS A 141 6.51 -11.68 -2.42
N ASN A 142 6.40 -12.89 -2.96
CA ASN A 142 5.17 -13.34 -3.61
C ASN A 142 4.05 -13.43 -2.57
N TYR A 143 2.80 -13.36 -3.02
CA TYR A 143 1.64 -13.39 -2.12
C TYR A 143 1.60 -14.67 -1.28
N GLU A 144 2.03 -15.78 -1.87
CA GLU A 144 2.09 -17.11 -1.26
C GLU A 144 3.17 -17.22 -0.17
N GLU A 145 4.13 -16.28 -0.13
CA GLU A 145 5.20 -16.22 0.87
C GLU A 145 4.84 -15.34 2.07
N LEU A 146 3.67 -14.69 2.06
CA LEU A 146 3.23 -13.80 3.14
C LEU A 146 2.66 -14.58 4.34
N THR A 147 2.67 -13.93 5.50
CA THR A 147 2.23 -14.54 6.76
C THR A 147 0.79 -14.19 7.06
N PHE A 148 -0.11 -15.18 6.96
CA PHE A 148 -1.56 -14.99 7.16
C PHE A 148 -2.04 -15.43 8.54
N ASN A 149 -1.48 -14.80 9.58
CA ASN A 149 -1.91 -14.96 10.96
C ASN A 149 -1.42 -13.77 11.81
N LEU A 150 -1.78 -13.75 13.10
CA LEU A 150 -1.49 -12.64 14.01
C LEU A 150 0.01 -12.42 14.30
N SER A 151 0.89 -13.39 13.99
CA SER A 151 2.34 -13.23 14.14
C SER A 151 2.96 -12.34 13.05
N ALA A 152 2.21 -12.00 12.01
CA ALA A 152 2.69 -11.10 10.96
C ALA A 152 2.96 -9.69 11.50
N PRO A 153 3.84 -8.89 10.85
CA PRO A 153 4.13 -7.53 11.28
C PRO A 153 2.91 -6.61 11.35
N VAL A 154 3.01 -5.53 12.13
CA VAL A 154 1.95 -4.52 12.22
C VAL A 154 1.74 -3.87 10.85
N GLY A 155 0.48 -3.76 10.42
CA GLY A 155 0.10 -3.27 9.09
C GLY A 155 0.26 -4.29 7.95
N HIS A 156 0.67 -5.54 8.23
CA HIS A 156 0.89 -6.55 7.19
C HIS A 156 -0.35 -6.81 6.33
N LEU A 157 -1.55 -6.81 6.93
CA LEU A 157 -2.83 -7.05 6.25
C LEU A 157 -3.79 -5.86 6.43
N PRO A 158 -4.78 -5.71 5.54
CA PRO A 158 -4.93 -6.40 4.25
C PRO A 158 -3.88 -5.96 3.22
N CYS A 159 -3.42 -6.86 2.35
CA CYS A 159 -2.33 -6.61 1.41
C CYS A 159 -2.66 -6.91 -0.06
N LYS A 160 -3.63 -7.78 -0.36
CA LYS A 160 -3.93 -8.20 -1.74
C LYS A 160 -4.21 -7.00 -2.66
N THR A 161 -4.99 -6.03 -2.16
CA THR A 161 -5.29 -4.78 -2.87
C THR A 161 -4.03 -4.10 -3.41
N TRP A 162 -2.95 -4.04 -2.62
CA TRP A 162 -1.69 -3.41 -3.01
C TRP A 162 -0.90 -4.22 -4.03
N TRP A 163 -0.97 -5.55 -3.97
CA TRP A 163 -0.34 -6.43 -4.97
C TRP A 163 -0.99 -6.32 -6.33
N THR A 164 -2.32 -6.33 -6.37
CA THR A 164 -3.04 -6.14 -7.63
C THR A 164 -2.79 -4.75 -8.18
N LEU A 165 -2.83 -3.71 -7.35
CA LEU A 165 -2.46 -2.35 -7.73
C LEU A 165 -1.07 -2.26 -8.34
N ASN A 166 -0.05 -2.82 -7.69
CA ASN A 166 1.33 -2.78 -8.17
C ASN A 166 1.50 -3.55 -9.48
N ASN A 167 0.88 -4.73 -9.61
CA ASN A 167 0.93 -5.54 -10.83
C ASN A 167 0.19 -4.88 -11.99
N GLN A 168 -0.94 -4.24 -11.73
CA GLN A 168 -1.67 -3.45 -12.72
C GLN A 168 -0.88 -2.21 -13.15
N ALA A 169 -0.23 -1.51 -12.20
CA ALA A 169 0.59 -0.34 -12.48
C ALA A 169 1.80 -0.67 -13.37
N LYS A 170 2.40 -1.87 -13.22
CA LYS A 170 3.46 -2.39 -14.12
C LYS A 170 3.00 -2.58 -15.57
N ARG A 171 1.69 -2.63 -15.85
CA ARG A 171 1.10 -2.78 -17.19
C ARG A 171 0.76 -1.45 -17.86
N ILE A 172 0.90 -0.32 -17.16
CA ILE A 172 0.59 1.01 -17.71
C ILE A 172 1.76 1.50 -18.57
N SER A 173 1.50 1.96 -19.79
CA SER A 173 2.55 2.58 -20.60
C SER A 173 3.01 3.91 -19.97
N ILE A 174 4.31 4.18 -20.05
CA ILE A 174 4.88 5.45 -19.55
C ILE A 174 4.20 6.65 -20.21
N GLU A 175 3.88 6.54 -21.51
CA GLU A 175 3.16 7.57 -22.27
C GLU A 175 1.76 7.84 -21.71
N ALA A 176 1.02 6.81 -21.27
CA ALA A 176 -0.30 6.98 -20.68
C ALA A 176 -0.21 7.67 -19.30
N LEU A 177 0.77 7.30 -18.48
CA LEU A 177 1.06 7.99 -17.21
C LEU A 177 1.45 9.46 -17.46
N PHE A 178 2.29 9.71 -18.46
CA PHE A 178 2.70 11.05 -18.86
C PHE A 178 1.52 11.90 -19.33
N LYS A 179 0.69 11.38 -20.24
CA LYS A 179 -0.47 12.09 -20.78
C LYS A 179 -1.50 12.44 -19.70
N LYS A 180 -1.71 11.55 -18.72
CA LYS A 180 -2.73 11.75 -17.67
C LYS A 180 -2.22 12.59 -16.50
N TYR A 181 -0.95 12.47 -16.12
CA TYR A 181 -0.42 13.06 -14.88
C TYR A 181 0.75 14.03 -15.09
N GLY A 182 1.20 14.26 -16.34
CA GLY A 182 2.29 15.19 -16.66
C GLY A 182 3.67 14.74 -16.17
N ILE A 183 3.86 13.45 -15.85
CA ILE A 183 5.08 12.94 -15.23
C ILE A 183 6.10 12.56 -16.33
N LEU A 184 7.06 13.43 -16.61
CA LEU A 184 8.17 13.18 -17.55
C LEU A 184 9.03 11.99 -17.11
N GLY A 185 9.17 11.01 -17.99
CA GLY A 185 10.41 10.31 -18.38
C GLY A 185 11.49 9.96 -17.33
N MET A 186 11.19 9.82 -16.04
CA MET A 186 12.16 9.46 -15.01
C MET A 186 11.95 8.04 -14.46
N SER A 187 13.02 7.42 -14.01
CA SER A 187 12.96 6.23 -13.14
C SER A 187 11.96 6.50 -12.00
N GLY A 188 10.98 5.60 -11.80
CA GLY A 188 10.05 5.69 -10.67
C GLY A 188 8.64 6.22 -10.94
N CYS A 189 8.24 6.53 -12.18
CA CYS A 189 6.88 7.00 -12.51
C CYS A 189 5.77 6.06 -11.98
N ILE A 190 5.95 4.75 -12.15
CA ILE A 190 5.01 3.70 -11.70
C ILE A 190 4.92 3.68 -10.17
N VAL A 191 6.07 3.84 -9.48
CA VAL A 191 6.12 3.88 -8.01
C VAL A 191 5.39 5.12 -7.49
N LYS A 192 5.65 6.29 -8.08
CA LYS A 192 4.94 7.54 -7.76
C LYS A 192 3.43 7.41 -7.95
N TYR A 193 3.00 6.78 -9.04
CA TYR A 193 1.60 6.52 -9.29
C TYR A 193 0.97 5.61 -8.22
N SER A 194 1.56 4.45 -7.96
CA SER A 194 1.09 3.52 -6.92
C SER A 194 1.03 4.19 -5.53
N CYS A 195 2.03 5.01 -5.21
CA CYS A 195 2.04 5.80 -3.98
C CYS A 195 0.89 6.81 -3.90
N SER A 196 0.64 7.55 -4.98
CA SER A 196 -0.46 8.51 -5.03
C SER A 196 -1.81 7.83 -4.78
N VAL A 197 -2.05 6.70 -5.45
CA VAL A 197 -3.26 5.89 -5.29
C VAL A 197 -3.40 5.38 -3.85
N LYS A 198 -2.33 4.83 -3.26
CA LYS A 198 -2.31 4.36 -1.86
C LYS A 198 -2.58 5.48 -0.85
N LEU A 199 -1.93 6.64 -1.02
CA LEU A 199 -2.13 7.79 -0.13
C LEU A 199 -3.54 8.34 -0.21
N HIS A 200 -4.13 8.38 -1.41
CA HIS A 200 -5.53 8.78 -1.58
C HIS A 200 -6.49 7.79 -0.89
N PHE A 201 -6.22 6.49 -1.00
CA PHE A 201 -6.98 5.46 -0.30
C PHE A 201 -6.90 5.62 1.22
N PHE A 202 -5.69 5.79 1.79
CA PHE A 202 -5.53 6.04 3.22
C PHE A 202 -6.29 7.27 3.70
N LYS A 203 -6.21 8.38 2.94
CA LYS A 203 -6.99 9.59 3.24
C LYS A 203 -8.50 9.30 3.29
N ARG A 204 -9.01 8.51 2.35
CA ARG A 204 -10.43 8.11 2.27
C ARG A 204 -10.86 7.25 3.46
N VAL A 205 -10.06 6.28 3.88
CA VAL A 205 -10.29 5.47 5.09
C VAL A 205 -10.32 6.35 6.34
N ARG A 206 -9.33 7.24 6.49
CA ARG A 206 -9.27 8.16 7.63
C ARG A 206 -10.50 9.06 7.72
N ILE A 207 -10.98 9.59 6.58
CA ILE A 207 -12.23 10.38 6.54
C ILE A 207 -13.43 9.53 6.95
N ALA A 208 -13.51 8.27 6.49
CA ALA A 208 -14.59 7.37 6.84
C ALA A 208 -14.66 7.13 8.37
N ASN A 209 -13.53 6.81 9.00
CA ASN A 209 -13.46 6.55 10.45
C ASN A 209 -13.81 7.79 11.29
N GLN A 210 -13.40 8.98 10.85
CA GLN A 210 -13.74 10.24 11.53
C GLN A 210 -15.23 10.55 11.50
N ARG A 211 -15.97 10.07 10.50
CA ARG A 211 -17.43 10.20 10.45
C ARG A 211 -18.12 9.13 11.28
N PHE A 212 -17.65 7.89 11.20
CA PHE A 212 -18.23 6.76 11.92
C PHE A 212 -18.07 6.88 13.45
N SER A 213 -16.95 7.43 13.93
CA SER A 213 -16.72 7.69 15.36
C SER A 213 -17.54 8.84 15.97
N LYS A 214 -18.27 9.60 15.14
CA LYS A 214 -19.14 10.71 15.57
C LYS A 214 -20.63 10.35 15.59
N ILE A 215 -20.98 9.14 15.17
CA ILE A 215 -22.33 8.58 15.16
C ILE A 215 -22.44 7.63 16.36
#